data_AF-A0A968KZF9-F1
#
_entry.id   AF-A0A968KZF9-F1
#
_cell.length_a   1.000
_cell.length_b   1.000
_cell.length_c   1.000
_cell.angle_alpha   90.00
_cell.angle_beta   90.00
_cell.angle_gamma   90.00
#
_symmetry.space_group_name_H-M   'P 1'
#
loop_
_entity.id
_entity.type
_entity.pdbx_description
1 polymer ?
#
loop_
_entity_poly.entity_id
_entity_poly.type
_entity_poly.pdbx_seq_one_letter_code
_entity_poly.pdbx_strand_id
1 'polypeptide(L)'
;SAASAPRYLMEEEIPAEVLEHEAEIARARAKEEGKPDNVAEKIVQGRLEKFKDEVVLSRQAYIRDESITVEKLILQTVASIGENVIVRRFQRWELGESLKDQ
;
A
#
# COMPACT_ATOMS: atom_id res chain seq x y z
N SER A 1 -8.51 -5.96 -10.27
CA SER A 1 -8.00 -7.36 -10.28
C SER A 1 -8.05 -7.96 -8.87
N ALA A 2 -8.59 -9.18 -8.71
CA ALA A 2 -8.51 -9.94 -7.44
C ALA A 2 -7.03 -10.18 -7.04
N ALA A 3 -6.57 -10.01 -5.80
CA ALA A 3 -7.20 -9.58 -4.57
C ALA A 3 -6.21 -8.66 -3.86
N SER A 4 -6.56 -7.39 -3.70
CA SER A 4 -5.81 -6.49 -2.83
C SER A 4 -5.74 -7.12 -1.44
N ALA A 5 -4.53 -7.35 -0.93
CA ALA A 5 -4.30 -7.88 0.41
C ALA A 5 -3.72 -6.76 1.28
N PRO A 6 -4.50 -5.69 1.55
CA PRO A 6 -4.04 -4.61 2.38
C PRO A 6 -3.68 -5.16 3.77
N ARG A 7 -2.58 -4.65 4.31
CA ARG A 7 -2.09 -4.95 5.66
C ARG A 7 -2.37 -3.80 6.62
N TYR A 8 -2.50 -2.58 6.08
CA TYR A 8 -2.71 -1.35 6.83
C TYR A 8 -3.95 -0.63 6.28
N LEU A 9 -4.63 0.13 7.13
CA LEU A 9 -5.74 0.97 6.69
C LEU A 9 -5.22 2.25 6.05
N MET A 10 -4.23 2.89 6.70
CA MET A 10 -3.64 4.17 6.31
C MET A 10 -2.11 4.06 6.23
N GLU A 11 -1.45 5.02 5.56
CA GLU A 11 0.00 5.04 5.43
C GLU A 11 0.72 5.22 6.77
N GLU A 12 0.12 5.99 7.67
CA GLU A 12 0.69 6.30 8.99
C GLU A 12 0.73 5.09 9.91
N GLU A 13 -0.01 4.03 9.58
CA GLU A 13 0.00 2.77 10.31
C GLU A 13 1.15 1.84 9.89
N ILE A 14 1.90 2.18 8.83
CA ILE A 14 3.05 1.39 8.40
C ILE A 14 4.22 1.65 9.38
N PRO A 15 4.74 0.62 10.07
CA PRO A 15 5.93 0.79 10.91
C PRO A 15 7.13 1.27 10.10
N ALA A 16 7.91 2.19 10.67
CA ALA A 16 9.10 2.75 10.00
C ALA A 16 10.09 1.65 9.56
N GLU A 17 10.29 0.63 10.40
CA GLU A 17 11.13 -0.54 10.10
C GLU A 17 10.71 -1.31 8.83
N VAL A 18 9.41 -1.35 8.51
CA VAL A 18 8.90 -2.01 7.29
C VAL A 18 9.26 -1.17 6.06
N LEU A 19 9.11 0.15 6.14
CA LEU A 19 9.49 1.07 5.06
C LEU A 19 11.00 1.09 4.84
N GLU A 20 11.78 1.10 5.92
CA GLU A 20 13.24 1.03 5.85
C GLU A 20 13.71 -0.27 5.20
N HIS A 21 13.12 -1.41 5.58
CA HIS A 21 13.43 -2.70 4.97
C HIS A 21 13.14 -2.73 3.46
N GLU A 22 11.98 -2.26 3.02
CA GLU A 22 11.66 -2.17 1.59
C GLU A 22 12.59 -1.19 0.85
N ALA A 23 12.97 -0.07 1.49
CA ALA A 23 13.91 0.88 0.93
C ALA A 23 15.31 0.28 0.76
N GLU A 24 15.76 -0.52 1.72
CA GLU A 24 17.05 -1.24 1.66
C GLU A 24 17.07 -2.24 0.51
N ILE A 25 16.01 -3.03 0.34
CA ILE A 25 15.88 -3.97 -0.78
C ILE A 25 15.96 -3.22 -2.12
N ALA A 26 15.21 -2.11 -2.25
CA ALA A 26 15.23 -1.30 -3.46
C ALA A 26 16.61 -0.68 -3.74
N ARG A 27 17.28 -0.19 -2.69
CA ARG A 27 18.62 0.42 -2.79
C ARG A 27 19.68 -0.62 -3.17
N ALA A 28 19.63 -1.81 -2.57
CA ALA A 28 20.53 -2.91 -2.90
C ALA A 28 20.40 -3.28 -4.38
N ARG A 29 19.16 -3.45 -4.87
CA ARG A 29 18.90 -3.72 -6.28
C ARG A 29 19.41 -2.62 -7.21
N ALA A 30 19.14 -1.35 -6.89
CA ALA A 30 19.62 -0.24 -7.71
C ALA A 30 21.16 -0.18 -7.80
N LYS A 31 21.85 -0.54 -6.70
CA LYS A 31 23.32 -0.63 -6.64
C LYS A 31 23.84 -1.80 -7.48
N GLU A 32 23.22 -2.96 -7.41
CA GLU A 32 23.57 -4.13 -8.24
C GLU A 32 23.40 -3.83 -9.73
N GLU A 33 22.37 -3.05 -10.10
CA GLU A 33 22.13 -2.60 -11.47
C GLU A 33 23.05 -1.43 -11.91
N GLY A 34 23.98 -0.99 -11.06
CA GLY A 34 24.97 0.05 -11.37
C GLY A 34 24.36 1.43 -11.63
N LYS A 35 23.20 1.73 -11.03
CA LYS A 35 22.52 3.01 -11.24
C LYS A 35 23.25 4.14 -10.49
N PRO A 36 23.38 5.34 -11.08
CA PRO A 36 23.86 6.52 -10.38
C PRO A 36 22.98 6.86 -9.16
N ASP A 37 23.57 7.47 -8.11
CA ASP A 37 22.89 7.74 -6.84
C ASP A 37 21.56 8.49 -6.99
N ASN A 38 21.52 9.52 -7.84
CA ASN A 38 20.31 10.30 -8.11
C ASN A 38 19.19 9.49 -8.80
N VAL A 39 19.55 8.45 -9.55
CA VAL A 39 18.59 7.51 -10.17
C VAL A 39 18.18 6.46 -9.14
N ALA A 40 19.12 5.96 -8.34
CA ALA A 40 18.85 5.00 -7.26
C ALA A 40 17.86 5.56 -6.22
N GLU A 41 18.00 6.83 -5.81
CA GLU A 41 17.06 7.48 -4.90
C GLU A 41 15.64 7.53 -5.47
N LYS A 42 15.49 7.88 -6.75
CA LYS A 42 14.17 7.88 -7.43
C LYS A 42 13.57 6.49 -7.53
N ILE A 43 14.40 5.46 -7.75
CA ILE A 43 13.96 4.06 -7.76
C ILE A 43 13.44 3.65 -6.38
N VAL A 44 14.18 3.98 -5.32
CA VAL A 44 13.78 3.70 -3.94
C VAL A 44 12.44 4.39 -3.63
N GLN A 45 12.31 5.68 -3.93
CA GLN A 45 11.06 6.41 -3.71
C GLN A 45 9.89 5.80 -4.49
N GLY A 46 10.08 5.48 -5.78
CA GLY A 46 9.04 4.85 -6.59
C GLY A 46 8.64 3.46 -6.08
N ARG A 47 9.60 2.68 -5.56
CA ARG A 47 9.30 1.38 -4.94
C ARG A 47 8.50 1.54 -3.66
N LEU A 48 8.85 2.51 -2.80
CA LEU A 48 8.11 2.78 -1.56
C LEU A 48 6.68 3.22 -1.85
N GLU A 49 6.47 4.11 -2.83
CA GLU A 49 5.12 4.53 -3.22
C GLU A 49 4.30 3.35 -3.75
N LYS A 50 4.89 2.50 -4.60
CA LYS A 50 4.22 1.27 -5.06
C LYS A 50 3.90 0.31 -3.92
N PHE A 51 4.82 0.15 -2.96
CA PHE A 51 4.59 -0.68 -1.79
C PHE A 51 3.38 -0.18 -1.00
N LYS A 52 3.27 1.13 -0.76
CA LYS A 52 2.09 1.73 -0.10
C LYS A 52 0.81 1.47 -0.88
N ASP A 53 0.82 1.62 -2.20
CA ASP A 53 -0.35 1.31 -3.05
C ASP A 53 -0.78 -0.17 -2.94
N GLU A 54 0.18 -1.08 -2.74
CA GLU A 54 -0.06 -2.51 -2.59
C GLU A 54 -0.64 -2.85 -1.20
N VAL A 55 -0.13 -2.23 -0.12
CA VAL A 55 -0.42 -2.66 1.27
C VAL A 55 -1.40 -1.78 2.05
N VAL A 56 -1.73 -0.58 1.57
CA VAL A 56 -2.61 0.37 2.28
C VAL A 56 -4.01 0.39 1.65
N LEU A 57 -5.03 0.05 2.42
CA LEU A 57 -6.41 -0.01 1.94
C LEU A 57 -6.91 1.34 1.40
N SER A 58 -6.62 2.45 2.08
CA SER A 58 -7.09 3.78 1.69
C SER A 58 -6.56 4.23 0.31
N ARG A 59 -5.35 3.79 -0.05
CA ARG A 59 -4.70 4.09 -1.34
C ARG A 59 -5.18 3.21 -2.49
N GLN A 60 -5.80 2.07 -2.20
CA GLN A 60 -6.24 1.14 -3.23
C GLN A 60 -7.39 1.70 -4.06
N ALA A 61 -7.38 1.38 -5.35
CA ALA A 61 -8.50 1.66 -6.23
C ALA A 61 -9.77 0.93 -5.74
N TYR A 62 -10.91 1.60 -5.81
CA TYR A 62 -12.18 1.02 -5.41
C TYR A 62 -12.62 -0.02 -6.45
N ILE A 63 -12.89 -1.24 -6.01
CA ILE A 63 -13.17 -2.37 -6.92
C ILE A 63 -14.39 -2.16 -7.84
N ARG A 64 -15.34 -1.30 -7.46
CA ARG A 64 -16.51 -1.00 -8.31
C ARG A 64 -16.32 0.23 -9.20
N ASP A 65 -15.30 1.03 -8.93
CA ASP A 65 -14.91 2.19 -9.73
C ASP A 65 -13.41 2.44 -9.54
N GLU A 66 -12.62 1.85 -10.43
CA GLU A 66 -11.16 1.91 -10.34
C GLU A 66 -10.59 3.32 -10.63
N SER A 67 -11.45 4.30 -10.99
CA SER A 67 -11.03 5.69 -11.18
C SER A 67 -10.83 6.46 -9.86
N ILE A 68 -11.33 5.92 -8.75
CA ILE A 68 -11.21 6.52 -7.42
C ILE A 68 -10.57 5.56 -6.43
N THR A 69 -9.92 6.11 -5.41
CA THR A 69 -9.40 5.32 -4.28
C THR A 69 -10.48 5.08 -3.22
N VAL A 70 -10.24 4.14 -2.32
CA VAL A 70 -11.10 3.89 -1.15
C VAL A 70 -11.18 5.13 -0.26
N GLU A 71 -10.09 5.87 -0.07
CA GLU A 71 -10.10 7.14 0.64
C GLU A 71 -11.07 8.15 -0.01
N LYS A 72 -10.99 8.29 -1.34
CA LYS A 72 -11.86 9.22 -2.08
C LYS A 72 -13.33 8.81 -1.97
N LEU A 73 -13.63 7.52 -2.01
CA LEU A 73 -14.96 6.98 -1.78
C LEU A 73 -15.50 7.36 -0.40
N ILE A 74 -14.69 7.21 0.66
CA ILE A 74 -15.06 7.57 2.03
C ILE A 74 -15.38 9.07 2.11
N LEU A 75 -14.51 9.93 1.54
CA LEU A 75 -14.72 11.38 1.52
C LEU A 75 -16.00 11.79 0.77
N GLN A 76 -16.28 11.16 -0.38
CA GLN A 76 -17.53 11.37 -1.12
C GLN A 76 -18.76 10.95 -0.32
N THR A 77 -18.65 9.84 0.42
CA THR A 77 -19.72 9.33 1.29
C THR A 77 -20.00 10.30 2.45
N VAL A 78 -18.95 10.81 3.10
CA VAL A 78 -19.08 11.84 4.15
C VAL A 78 -19.79 13.08 3.61
N ALA A 79 -19.38 13.57 2.43
CA ALA A 79 -20.01 14.73 1.80
C ALA A 79 -21.50 14.48 1.45
N SER A 80 -21.85 13.27 1.03
CA SER A 80 -23.22 12.92 0.66
C SER A 80 -24.15 12.75 1.87
N ILE A 81 -23.65 12.25 3.00
CA ILE A 81 -24.46 11.96 4.19
C ILE A 81 -24.47 13.17 5.15
N GLY A 82 -23.41 13.98 5.14
CA GLY A 82 -23.23 15.09 6.08
C GLY A 82 -22.73 14.67 7.46
N GLU A 83 -22.30 13.41 7.60
CA GLU A 83 -21.76 12.83 8.83
C GLU A 83 -20.38 12.25 8.60
N ASN A 84 -19.55 12.25 9.64
CA ASN A 84 -18.20 11.69 9.58
C ASN A 84 -18.25 10.15 9.54
N VAL A 85 -17.58 9.57 8.54
CA VAL A 85 -17.49 8.12 8.33
C VAL A 85 -16.02 7.71 8.44
N ILE A 86 -15.74 6.76 9.34
CA ILE A 86 -14.38 6.26 9.59
C ILE A 86 -14.40 4.74 9.55
N VAL A 87 -13.50 4.16 8.75
CA VAL A 87 -13.16 2.74 8.86
C VAL A 87 -12.25 2.59 10.08
N ARG A 88 -12.68 1.85 11.10
CA ARG A 88 -11.90 1.70 12.34
C ARG A 88 -10.85 0.59 12.27
N ARG A 89 -11.20 -0.51 11.64
CA ARG A 89 -10.38 -1.73 11.51
C ARG A 89 -10.99 -2.64 10.45
N PHE A 90 -10.16 -3.47 9.85
CA PHE A 90 -10.59 -4.57 8.99
C PHE A 90 -9.82 -5.84 9.37
N GLN A 91 -10.37 -6.99 8.99
CA GLN A 91 -9.67 -8.28 9.09
C GLN A 91 -9.95 -9.05 7.81
N ARG A 92 -8.88 -9.54 7.18
CA ARG A 92 -8.94 -10.44 6.04
C ARG A 92 -8.59 -11.85 6.50
N TRP A 93 -9.39 -12.83 6.09
CA TRP A 93 -9.12 -14.25 6.32
C TRP A 93 -9.01 -14.92 4.96
N GLU A 94 -7.96 -15.72 4.75
CA GLU A 94 -7.77 -16.51 3.54
C GLU A 94 -7.40 -17.94 3.93
N LEU A 95 -8.06 -18.93 3.33
CA LEU A 95 -7.82 -20.34 3.62
C LEU A 95 -6.65 -20.84 2.76
N GLY A 96 -5.54 -21.22 3.40
CA GLY A 96 -4.41 -21.89 2.73
C GLY A 96 -3.07 -21.14 2.71
N GLU A 97 -2.95 -19.99 3.39
CA GLU A 97 -1.71 -19.20 3.37
C GLU A 97 -0.55 -19.83 4.19
N SER A 98 -0.79 -20.93 4.92
CA SER A 98 0.20 -21.63 5.75
C SER A 98 0.80 -22.91 5.14
N LEU A 99 0.74 -23.11 3.82
CA LEU A 99 1.24 -24.34 3.17
C LEU A 99 2.28 -24.13 2.05
N LYS A 100 2.93 -22.97 1.96
CA LYS A 100 3.95 -22.72 0.92
C LYS A 100 5.42 -22.72 1.35
N ASP A 101 5.72 -23.06 2.60
CA ASP A 101 7.10 -23.20 3.08
C ASP A 101 7.40 -24.62 3.62
N GLN A 102 7.33 -25.64 2.75
CA GLN A 102 8.03 -26.93 2.94
C GLN A 102 8.85 -27.28 1.71
#